data_AF-A0A8X7NGP0-F1
#
_entry.id   AF-A0A8X7NGP0-F1
#
_cell.length_a   1.000
_cell.length_b   1.000
_cell.length_c   1.000
_cell.angle_alpha   90.00
_cell.angle_beta   90.00
_cell.angle_gamma   90.00
#
_symmetry.space_group_name_H-M   'P 1'
#
loop_
_entity.id
_entity.type
_entity.pdbx_description
1 polymer ?
#
loop_
_entity_poly.entity_id
_entity_poly.type
_entity_poly.pdbx_seq_one_letter_code
_entity_poly.pdbx_strand_id
1 'polypeptide(L)'
;MTLTKYQRGDAIEGWNDCPSPMSLSKNSSQVSLSGDEVRQKRQDLLALLGNVFDLPLSLPEREMAHYRIKLQNQIQVVNEQHLPFIESIFNDLLNAQADSSKLKSDVVDYMMNHDGVSSWCSPLKKIVSSYKNS
;
A
#
# COMPACT_ATOMS: atom_id res chain seq x y z
N MET A 1 35.47 -44.52 -6.74
CA MET A 1 35.56 -43.38 -7.67
C MET A 1 34.25 -42.61 -7.59
N THR A 2 34.36 -41.30 -7.50
CA THR A 2 33.44 -40.36 -6.87
C THR A 2 32.21 -40.03 -7.72
N LEU A 3 31.04 -40.06 -7.08
CA LEU A 3 29.74 -39.65 -7.61
C LEU A 3 29.78 -38.22 -8.18
N THR A 4 29.20 -38.02 -9.35
CA THR A 4 29.16 -36.73 -10.06
C THR A 4 28.33 -35.67 -9.32
N LYS A 5 28.91 -34.47 -9.24
CA LYS A 5 28.56 -33.21 -8.57
C LYS A 5 27.11 -32.69 -8.50
N TYR A 6 26.08 -33.41 -8.95
CA TYR A 6 24.69 -32.89 -8.98
C TYR A 6 23.90 -33.09 -7.68
N GLN A 7 24.47 -33.74 -6.66
CA GLN A 7 23.80 -34.01 -5.37
C GLN A 7 24.25 -33.09 -4.22
N ARG A 8 25.19 -32.17 -4.46
CA ARG A 8 25.54 -31.10 -3.50
C ARG A 8 24.99 -29.81 -4.05
N GLY A 9 24.01 -29.22 -3.36
CA GLY A 9 23.45 -27.91 -3.68
C GLY A 9 24.46 -26.80 -3.47
N ASP A 10 25.50 -26.76 -4.29
CA ASP A 10 26.39 -25.62 -4.44
C ASP A 10 25.79 -24.64 -5.44
N ALA A 11 25.80 -23.35 -5.09
CA ALA A 11 25.24 -22.27 -5.87
C ALA A 11 26.06 -22.04 -7.15
N ILE A 12 25.42 -22.21 -8.31
CA ILE A 12 26.04 -21.98 -9.61
C ILE A 12 25.95 -20.48 -9.92
N GLU A 13 27.09 -19.82 -9.94
CA GLU A 13 27.29 -18.44 -10.37
C GLU A 13 27.13 -18.32 -11.90
N GLY A 14 26.19 -17.48 -12.33
CA GLY A 14 25.64 -17.42 -13.70
C GLY A 14 24.16 -17.05 -13.65
N TRP A 15 23.83 -15.97 -12.96
CA TRP A 15 23.42 -14.70 -13.58
C TRP A 15 22.11 -14.81 -14.38
N ASN A 16 21.08 -14.22 -13.77
CA ASN A 16 19.75 -13.98 -14.29
C ASN A 16 19.78 -13.15 -15.60
N ASP A 17 20.00 -13.80 -16.74
CA ASP A 17 19.59 -13.26 -18.05
C ASP A 17 18.22 -13.82 -18.41
N CYS A 18 17.18 -13.35 -17.71
CA CYS A 18 15.83 -13.47 -18.21
C CYS A 18 15.63 -12.35 -19.24
N PRO A 19 15.35 -12.65 -20.53
CA PRO A 19 15.20 -11.62 -21.54
C PRO A 19 13.98 -10.76 -21.21
N SER A 20 14.18 -9.44 -21.16
CA SER A 20 13.11 -8.47 -21.02
C SER A 20 12.19 -8.56 -22.26
N PRO A 21 10.88 -8.78 -22.11
CA PRO A 21 9.98 -8.63 -23.24
C PRO A 21 9.92 -7.15 -23.63
N MET A 22 10.52 -6.78 -24.77
CA MET A 22 10.22 -5.51 -25.43
C MET A 22 8.74 -5.52 -25.80
N SER A 23 7.90 -4.91 -24.97
CA SER A 23 6.53 -4.60 -25.35
C SER A 23 6.51 -3.33 -26.17
N LEU A 24 6.09 -3.50 -27.42
CA LEU A 24 5.88 -2.47 -28.43
C LEU A 24 4.71 -1.57 -27.99
N SER A 25 4.97 -0.26 -27.95
CA SER A 25 4.03 0.84 -27.70
C SER A 25 2.65 0.66 -28.36
N LYS A 26 1.57 0.73 -27.57
CA LYS A 26 0.26 1.28 -27.99
C LYS A 26 -0.44 1.98 -26.82
N ASN A 27 -0.73 3.25 -27.04
CA ASN A 27 -1.51 4.18 -26.22
C ASN A 27 -2.70 3.52 -25.50
N SER A 28 -2.56 3.37 -24.19
CA SER A 28 -3.64 3.34 -23.22
C SER A 28 -3.03 3.85 -21.92
N SER A 29 -3.62 4.85 -21.30
CA SER A 29 -3.14 5.45 -20.05
C SER A 29 -3.34 4.47 -18.88
N GLN A 30 -2.64 3.35 -18.91
CA GLN A 30 -2.44 2.48 -17.76
C GLN A 30 -1.01 2.71 -17.31
N VAL A 31 -0.86 3.39 -16.18
CA VAL A 31 0.41 3.56 -15.49
C VAL A 31 0.83 2.16 -15.02
N SER A 32 1.53 1.42 -15.87
CA SER A 32 2.20 0.19 -15.47
C SER A 32 3.41 0.59 -14.64
N LEU A 33 3.23 0.64 -13.32
CA LEU A 33 4.32 0.86 -12.39
C LEU A 33 5.31 -0.29 -12.52
N SER A 34 6.60 0.03 -12.62
CA SER A 34 7.66 -0.96 -12.58
C SER A 34 7.63 -1.66 -11.21
N GLY A 35 8.06 -2.92 -11.14
CA GLY A 35 8.07 -3.66 -9.86
C GLY A 35 8.83 -2.94 -8.74
N ASP A 36 9.88 -2.18 -9.07
CA ASP A 36 10.61 -1.34 -8.13
C ASP A 36 9.82 -0.11 -7.67
N GLU A 37 9.04 0.53 -8.55
CA GLU A 37 8.19 1.68 -8.21
C GLU A 37 7.06 1.27 -7.26
N VAL A 38 6.45 0.09 -7.46
CA VAL A 38 5.42 -0.45 -6.56
C VAL A 38 6.01 -0.71 -5.16
N ARG A 39 7.22 -1.26 -5.08
CA ARG A 39 7.91 -1.52 -3.81
C ARG A 39 8.24 -0.23 -3.08
N GLN A 40 8.77 0.77 -3.80
CA GLN A 40 9.05 2.08 -3.25
C GLN A 40 7.77 2.75 -2.72
N LYS A 41 6.72 2.76 -3.54
CA LYS A 41 5.42 3.34 -3.18
C LYS A 41 4.81 2.71 -1.93
N ARG A 42 4.96 1.40 -1.74
CA ARG A 42 4.55 0.72 -0.50
C ARG A 42 5.36 1.16 0.71
N GLN A 43 6.67 1.37 0.56
CA GLN A 43 7.51 1.87 1.65
C GLN A 43 7.14 3.31 2.01
N ASP A 44 6.89 4.16 1.02
CA ASP A 44 6.45 5.53 1.22
C ASP A 44 5.10 5.57 1.94
N LEU A 45 4.15 4.72 1.55
CA LEU A 45 2.86 4.56 2.24
C LEU A 45 3.00 4.13 3.69
N LEU A 46 3.95 3.24 4.00
CA LEU A 46 4.22 2.82 5.38
C LEU A 46 4.81 3.97 6.22
N ALA A 47 5.63 4.82 5.61
CA ALA A 47 6.14 6.03 6.26
C ALA A 47 5.02 7.06 6.49
N LEU A 48 4.19 7.32 5.46
CA LEU A 48 3.02 8.19 5.58
C LEU A 48 2.05 7.70 6.64
N LEU A 49 1.80 6.38 6.71
CA LEU A 49 0.97 5.78 7.75
C LEU A 49 1.50 6.12 9.15
N GLY A 50 2.82 6.06 9.35
CA GLY A 50 3.46 6.47 10.60
C GLY A 50 3.12 7.91 10.96
N ASN A 51 3.25 8.82 10.00
CA ASN A 51 2.93 10.24 10.19
C ASN A 51 1.43 10.44 10.48
N VAL A 52 0.54 9.71 9.80
CA VAL A 52 -0.92 9.76 10.03
C VAL A 52 -1.29 9.39 11.46
N PHE A 53 -0.59 8.41 12.05
CA PHE A 53 -0.79 8.00 13.45
C PHE A 53 -0.14 8.94 14.48
N ASP A 54 0.72 9.86 14.04
CA ASP A 54 1.30 10.90 14.91
C ASP A 54 0.33 12.08 15.12
N LEU A 55 -0.65 12.24 14.21
CA LEU A 55 -1.70 13.24 14.37
C LEU A 55 -2.58 12.96 15.61
N PRO A 56 -3.23 14.00 16.18
CA PRO A 56 -4.11 13.87 17.33
C PRO A 56 -5.41 13.12 16.95
N LEU A 57 -5.32 11.80 16.89
CA LEU A 57 -6.45 10.91 16.66
C LEU A 57 -7.22 10.71 17.97
N SER A 58 -8.54 10.89 17.92
CA SER A 58 -9.43 10.59 19.04
C SER A 58 -9.76 9.09 19.09
N LEU A 59 -8.72 8.25 19.19
CA LEU A 59 -8.83 6.78 19.31
C LEU A 59 -8.09 6.28 20.55
N PRO A 60 -8.60 5.21 21.21
CA PRO A 60 -7.85 4.52 22.25
C PRO A 60 -6.53 3.96 21.71
N GLU A 61 -5.47 4.02 22.51
CA GLU A 61 -4.13 3.53 22.14
C GLU A 61 -4.11 2.09 21.63
N ARG A 62 -4.91 1.20 22.27
CA ARG A 62 -5.09 -0.18 21.82
C ARG A 62 -5.65 -0.30 20.40
N GLU A 63 -6.62 0.54 20.05
CA GLU A 63 -7.22 0.54 18.72
C GLU A 63 -6.26 1.09 17.68
N MET A 64 -5.51 2.15 18.03
CA MET A 64 -4.49 2.72 17.14
C MET A 64 -3.41 1.69 16.80
N ALA A 65 -2.88 0.98 17.79
CA ALA A 65 -1.90 -0.08 17.57
C ALA A 65 -2.45 -1.21 16.69
N HIS A 66 -3.69 -1.64 16.95
CA HIS A 66 -4.36 -2.69 16.17
C HIS A 66 -4.57 -2.27 14.70
N TYR A 67 -5.10 -1.06 14.46
CA TYR A 67 -5.32 -0.56 13.10
C TYR A 67 -4.00 -0.31 12.37
N ARG A 68 -2.96 0.17 13.05
CA ARG A 68 -1.62 0.34 12.49
C ARG A 68 -1.08 -0.98 11.96
N ILE A 69 -1.03 -2.03 12.79
CA ILE A 69 -0.53 -3.34 12.38
C ILE A 69 -1.37 -3.90 11.23
N LYS A 70 -2.70 -3.77 11.33
CA LYS A 70 -3.62 -4.25 10.29
C LYS A 70 -3.38 -3.54 8.95
N LEU A 71 -3.26 -2.22 8.94
CA LEU A 71 -2.99 -1.44 7.72
C LEU A 71 -1.60 -1.74 7.15
N GLN A 72 -0.57 -1.83 8.00
CA GLN A 72 0.78 -2.19 7.55
C GLN A 72 0.79 -3.55 6.83
N ASN A 73 0.14 -4.56 7.40
CA ASN A 73 0.03 -5.87 6.79
C ASN A 73 -0.75 -5.81 5.47
N GLN A 74 -1.85 -5.04 5.43
CA GLN A 74 -2.67 -4.93 4.22
C GLN A 74 -1.96 -4.17 3.09
N ILE A 75 -1.20 -3.11 3.36
CA ILE A 75 -0.44 -2.35 2.35
C ILE A 75 0.57 -3.25 1.60
N GLN A 76 1.08 -4.29 2.25
CA GLN A 76 2.00 -5.24 1.60
C GLN A 76 1.31 -6.22 0.64
N VAL A 77 0.02 -6.51 0.86
CA VAL A 77 -0.76 -7.45 0.02
C VAL A 77 -1.76 -6.76 -0.90
N VAL A 78 -2.03 -5.46 -0.70
CA VAL A 78 -2.98 -4.71 -1.52
C VAL A 78 -2.48 -4.60 -2.95
N ASN A 79 -3.41 -4.71 -3.89
CA ASN A 79 -3.13 -4.55 -5.31
C ASN A 79 -2.62 -3.13 -5.60
N GLU A 80 -1.67 -3.02 -6.52
CA GLU A 80 -1.02 -1.78 -6.93
C GLU A 80 -2.00 -0.68 -7.37
N GLN A 81 -3.14 -1.06 -7.93
CA GLN A 81 -4.22 -0.15 -8.33
C GLN A 81 -4.82 0.67 -7.16
N HIS A 82 -4.74 0.17 -5.93
CA HIS A 82 -5.31 0.85 -4.75
C HIS A 82 -4.27 1.69 -4.00
N LEU A 83 -2.97 1.49 -4.24
CA LEU A 83 -1.90 2.27 -3.62
C LEU A 83 -2.03 3.79 -3.83
N PRO A 84 -2.29 4.32 -5.06
CA PRO A 84 -2.45 5.76 -5.25
C PRO A 84 -3.65 6.34 -4.50
N PHE A 85 -4.73 5.57 -4.34
CA PHE A 85 -5.89 6.01 -3.56
C PHE A 85 -5.54 6.15 -2.07
N ILE A 86 -4.89 5.13 -1.49
CA ILE A 86 -4.45 5.16 -0.09
C ILE A 86 -3.49 6.34 0.14
N GLU A 87 -2.57 6.57 -0.79
CA GLU A 87 -1.61 7.68 -0.74
C GLU A 87 -2.30 9.04 -0.73
N SER A 88 -3.30 9.24 -1.59
CA SER A 88 -4.11 10.46 -1.62
C SER A 88 -4.76 10.71 -0.27
N ILE A 89 -5.43 9.69 0.30
CA ILE A 89 -6.10 9.82 1.60
C ILE A 89 -5.13 10.18 2.73
N PHE A 90 -3.93 9.59 2.75
CA PHE A 90 -2.92 9.91 3.76
C PHE A 90 -2.36 11.32 3.58
N ASN A 91 -2.10 11.75 2.35
CA ASN A 91 -1.66 13.12 2.07
C ASN A 91 -2.75 14.14 2.42
N ASP A 92 -4.01 13.86 2.12
CA ASP A 92 -5.14 14.73 2.45
C ASP A 92 -5.32 14.89 3.97
N LEU A 93 -5.11 13.81 4.73
CA LEU A 93 -5.08 13.83 6.20
C LEU A 93 -3.88 14.64 6.74
N LEU A 94 -2.69 14.46 6.17
CA LEU A 94 -1.46 15.12 6.64
C LEU A 94 -1.45 16.62 6.31
N ASN A 95 -1.96 17.01 5.15
CA ASN A 95 -2.00 18.40 4.73
C ASN A 95 -3.15 19.19 5.39
N ALA A 96 -3.97 18.54 6.23
CA ALA A 96 -5.16 19.11 6.88
C ALA A 96 -6.09 19.86 5.90
N GLN A 97 -6.00 19.53 4.60
CA GLN A 97 -6.68 20.27 3.53
C GLN A 97 -8.12 19.78 3.33
N ALA A 98 -8.42 18.57 3.80
CA ALA A 98 -9.68 17.90 3.53
C ALA A 98 -10.52 17.71 4.80
N ASP A 99 -11.79 18.07 4.70
CA ASP A 99 -12.79 17.77 5.71
C ASP A 99 -12.87 16.26 5.95
N SER A 100 -12.80 15.84 7.21
CA SER A 100 -13.01 14.44 7.64
C SER A 100 -14.29 13.85 7.04
N SER A 101 -15.33 14.67 6.84
CA SER A 101 -16.60 14.26 6.21
C SER A 101 -16.44 13.92 4.72
N LYS A 102 -15.64 14.68 3.97
CA LYS A 102 -15.38 14.43 2.54
C LYS A 102 -14.54 13.18 2.37
N LEU A 103 -13.46 13.05 3.12
CA LEU A 103 -12.60 11.86 3.13
C LEU A 103 -13.38 10.59 3.49
N LYS A 104 -14.32 10.66 4.44
CA LYS A 104 -15.22 9.53 4.74
C LYS A 104 -16.07 9.15 3.53
N SER A 105 -16.64 10.14 2.84
CA SER A 105 -17.43 9.91 1.64
C SER A 105 -16.58 9.25 0.57
N ASP A 106 -15.38 9.76 0.32
CA ASP A 106 -14.46 9.23 -0.68
C ASP A 106 -14.05 7.78 -0.37
N VAL A 107 -13.77 7.46 0.89
CA VAL A 107 -13.46 6.07 1.32
C VAL A 107 -14.67 5.14 1.17
N VAL A 108 -15.89 5.63 1.44
CA VAL A 108 -17.11 4.81 1.27
C VAL A 108 -17.43 4.60 -0.21
N ASP A 109 -17.34 5.65 -1.03
CA ASP A 109 -17.53 5.58 -2.48
C ASP A 109 -16.54 4.59 -3.11
N TYR A 110 -15.26 4.67 -2.72
CA TYR A 110 -14.24 3.73 -3.15
C TYR A 110 -14.54 2.29 -2.72
N MET A 111 -15.09 2.10 -1.50
CA MET A 111 -15.52 0.78 -1.01
C MET A 111 -16.70 0.21 -1.80
N MET A 112 -17.59 1.07 -2.33
CA MET A 112 -18.73 0.63 -3.15
C MET A 112 -18.32 0.29 -4.58
N ASN A 113 -17.25 0.91 -5.08
CA ASN A 113 -16.77 0.75 -6.45
C ASN A 113 -15.70 -0.35 -6.62
N HIS A 114 -15.13 -0.86 -5.52
CA HIS A 114 -14.05 -1.84 -5.56
C HIS A 114 -14.28 -3.03 -4.62
N ASP A 115 -14.14 -4.24 -5.14
CA ASP A 115 -14.23 -5.47 -4.35
C ASP A 115 -12.95 -5.77 -3.56
N GLY A 116 -13.11 -6.40 -2.40
CA GLY A 116 -11.98 -6.84 -1.56
C GLY A 116 -11.25 -5.72 -0.81
N VAL A 117 -11.67 -4.47 -0.92
CA VAL A 117 -11.03 -3.32 -0.25
C VAL A 117 -11.49 -3.13 1.20
N SER A 118 -12.60 -3.75 1.59
CA SER A 118 -13.22 -3.59 2.91
C SER A 118 -12.29 -3.95 4.08
N SER A 119 -11.32 -4.85 3.86
CA SER A 119 -10.34 -5.28 4.88
C SER A 119 -9.48 -4.13 5.41
N TRP A 120 -9.08 -3.20 4.52
CA TRP A 120 -8.23 -2.05 4.82
C TRP A 120 -8.99 -0.71 4.76
N CYS A 121 -10.06 -0.59 3.97
CA CYS A 121 -10.93 0.58 3.98
C CYS A 121 -11.69 0.76 5.29
N SER A 122 -12.10 -0.34 5.96
CA SER A 122 -12.79 -0.24 7.27
C SER A 122 -11.93 0.43 8.35
N PRO A 123 -10.68 -0.03 8.63
CA PRO A 123 -9.81 0.67 9.57
C PRO A 123 -9.43 2.07 9.08
N LEU A 124 -9.21 2.27 7.78
CA LEU A 124 -8.93 3.59 7.21
C LEU A 124 -10.06 4.59 7.50
N LYS A 125 -11.32 4.22 7.25
CA LYS A 125 -12.50 5.04 7.55
C LYS A 125 -12.59 5.40 9.02
N LYS A 126 -12.24 4.48 9.92
CA LYS A 126 -12.21 4.74 11.36
C LYS A 126 -11.17 5.79 11.73
N ILE A 127 -9.95 5.69 11.18
CA ILE A 127 -8.89 6.67 11.39
C ILE A 127 -9.35 8.06 10.91
N VAL A 128 -9.84 8.16 9.68
CA VAL A 128 -10.38 9.41 9.12
C VAL A 128 -11.51 9.98 9.99
N SER A 129 -12.36 9.11 10.54
CA SER A 129 -13.47 9.53 11.40
C SER A 129 -13.08 10.01 12.77
N SER A 130 -11.98 9.48 13.29
CA SER A 130 -11.42 9.86 14.58
C SER A 130 -10.43 11.01 14.49
N TYR A 131 -9.99 11.35 13.28
CA TYR A 131 -9.28 12.58 13.02
C TYR A 131 -10.20 13.77 13.30
N LYS A 132 -9.82 14.56 14.30
CA LYS A 132 -10.56 15.74 14.75
C LYS A 132 -9.81 16.96 14.25
N ASN A 133 -10.29 17.55 13.15
CA ASN A 133 -9.84 18.88 12.75
C ASN A 133 -10.40 19.85 13.80
N SER A 134 -9.53 20.40 14.65
CA SER A 134 -9.94 21.32 15.72
C SER A 134 -10.34 22.68 15.16
#